data_AF-A0AB34X262-F1
#
_entry.id   AF-A0AB34X262-F1
#
_cell.length_a   1.000
_cell.length_b   1.000
_cell.length_c   1.000
_cell.angle_alpha   90.00
_cell.angle_beta   90.00
_cell.angle_gamma   90.00
#
_symmetry.space_group_name_H-M   'P 1'
#
loop_
_entity.id
_entity.type
_entity.pdbx_description
1 polymer ?
#
loop_
_entity_poly.entity_id
_entity_poly.type
_entity_poly.pdbx_seq_one_letter_code
_entity_poly.pdbx_strand_id
1 'polypeptide(L)'
;MVEKLDPRQLAEIAAQAAASKLATDVVAIDVHEQTIITDIFVICSADNPRQARAIMNEIDHACHDAGADPTTIEGNDEFRWVLMELPGVIVHIFLAEEREYYGLARLWNDCPRIELPDLEEAAQAEQARVAVQEPPQDAASLIVGLD
;
A
#
# COMPACT_ATOMS: atom_id res chain seq x y z
N MET A 1 4.40 9.25 28.15
CA MET A 1 4.44 7.84 27.74
C MET A 1 3.52 7.76 26.54
N VAL A 2 4.07 7.60 25.33
CA VAL A 2 3.26 7.37 24.13
C VAL A 2 2.77 5.92 24.24
N GLU A 3 1.47 5.68 24.16
CA GLU A 3 0.95 4.32 24.07
C GLU A 3 1.49 3.71 22.79
N LYS A 4 2.18 2.58 22.91
CA LYS A 4 2.75 1.88 21.77
C LYS A 4 1.59 1.23 21.01
N LEU A 5 1.38 1.57 19.74
CA LEU A 5 0.37 0.87 18.94
C LEU A 5 0.67 -0.63 18.90
N ASP A 6 -0.41 -1.42 18.93
CA ASP A 6 -0.36 -2.85 18.65
C ASP A 6 0.03 -3.06 17.16
N PRO A 7 1.01 -3.93 16.83
CA PRO A 7 1.37 -4.23 15.45
C PRO A 7 0.17 -4.54 14.56
N ARG A 8 -0.87 -5.20 15.09
CA ARG A 8 -2.10 -5.46 14.32
C ARG A 8 -2.80 -4.17 13.91
N GLN A 9 -2.98 -3.23 14.85
CA GLN A 9 -3.58 -1.93 14.55
C GLN A 9 -2.77 -1.17 13.50
N LEU A 10 -1.45 -1.22 13.60
CA LEU A 10 -0.56 -0.57 12.64
C LEU A 10 -0.63 -1.21 11.25
N ALA A 11 -0.75 -2.54 11.18
CA ALA A 11 -0.97 -3.26 9.93
C ALA A 11 -2.31 -2.90 9.27
N GLU A 12 -3.38 -2.74 10.08
CA GLU A 12 -4.69 -2.30 9.59
C GLU A 12 -4.65 -0.87 9.03
N ILE A 13 -3.96 0.05 9.73
CA ILE A 13 -3.75 1.43 9.26
C ILE A 13 -2.99 1.42 7.92
N ALA A 14 -1.88 0.68 7.83
CA ALA A 14 -1.10 0.60 6.60
C ALA A 14 -1.90 -0.01 5.45
N ALA A 15 -2.70 -1.06 5.71
CA ALA A 15 -3.56 -1.68 4.70
C ALA A 15 -4.65 -0.74 4.19
N GLN A 16 -5.31 0.00 5.08
CA GLN A 16 -6.31 1.01 4.70
C GLN A 16 -5.69 2.16 3.90
N ALA A 17 -4.53 2.65 4.32
CA ALA A 17 -3.77 3.67 3.60
C ALA A 17 -3.36 3.19 2.20
N ALA A 18 -2.93 1.94 2.06
CA ALA A 18 -2.63 1.36 0.76
C ALA A 18 -3.90 1.27 -0.12
N ALA A 19 -5.00 0.78 0.43
CA ALA A 19 -6.28 0.68 -0.28
C ALA A 19 -6.84 2.04 -0.71
N SER A 20 -6.65 3.09 0.09
CA SER A 20 -7.04 4.48 -0.26
C SER A 20 -6.22 5.06 -1.41
N LYS A 21 -5.18 4.37 -1.87
CA LYS A 21 -4.43 4.66 -3.11
C LYS A 21 -4.63 3.59 -4.17
N LEU A 22 -5.73 2.85 -4.08
CA LEU A 22 -6.15 1.80 -5.01
C LEU A 22 -5.14 0.66 -5.13
N ALA A 23 -4.36 0.39 -4.07
CA ALA A 23 -3.52 -0.79 -4.04
C ALA A 23 -4.38 -2.06 -4.16
N THR A 24 -3.88 -3.05 -4.90
CA THR A 24 -4.55 -4.32 -5.11
C THR A 24 -3.87 -5.44 -4.31
N ASP A 25 -4.55 -6.57 -4.13
CA ASP A 25 -4.03 -7.74 -3.42
C ASP A 25 -3.42 -7.40 -2.05
N VAL A 26 -4.06 -6.47 -1.33
CA VAL A 26 -3.66 -6.01 0.00
C VAL A 26 -3.93 -7.13 1.00
N VAL A 27 -2.89 -7.61 1.67
CA VAL A 27 -2.98 -8.73 2.60
C VAL A 27 -2.10 -8.50 3.81
N ALA A 28 -2.56 -8.92 4.99
CA ALA A 28 -1.76 -9.01 6.19
C ALA A 28 -1.47 -10.47 6.54
N ILE A 29 -0.22 -10.75 6.93
CA ILE A 29 0.29 -12.09 7.18
C ILE A 29 1.02 -12.08 8.51
N ASP A 30 0.64 -13.00 9.39
CA ASP A 30 1.35 -13.24 10.62
C ASP A 30 2.63 -14.05 10.33
N VAL A 31 3.78 -13.47 10.62
CA VAL A 31 5.10 -14.06 10.36
C VAL A 31 5.94 -14.24 11.61
N HIS A 32 5.35 -14.10 12.81
CA HIS A 32 6.08 -14.16 14.08
C HIS A 32 6.78 -15.51 14.32
N GLU A 33 6.25 -16.62 13.76
CA GLU A 33 6.91 -17.93 13.84
C GLU A 33 8.05 -18.10 12.83
N GLN A 34 8.09 -17.29 11.78
CA GLN A 34 9.07 -17.39 10.69
C GLN A 34 10.19 -16.36 10.79
N THR A 35 9.96 -15.26 11.52
CA THR A 35 10.96 -14.20 11.69
C THR A 35 11.14 -13.84 13.15
N ILE A 36 12.34 -13.37 13.51
CA ILE A 36 12.66 -12.99 14.90
C ILE A 36 12.32 -11.52 15.17
N ILE A 37 12.24 -10.70 14.12
CA ILE A 37 12.24 -9.23 14.23
C ILE A 37 10.86 -8.63 13.93
N THR A 38 10.05 -9.31 13.11
CA THR A 38 8.79 -8.77 12.60
C THR A 38 7.63 -9.71 12.92
N ASP A 39 6.55 -9.15 13.42
CA ASP A 39 5.35 -9.92 13.75
C ASP A 39 4.44 -10.05 12.52
N ILE A 40 4.29 -8.97 11.74
CA ILE A 40 3.31 -8.90 10.64
C ILE A 40 3.95 -8.38 9.35
N PHE A 41 3.64 -9.02 8.23
CA PHE A 41 3.81 -8.43 6.90
C PHE A 41 2.50 -7.88 6.37
N VAL A 42 2.53 -6.66 5.84
CA VAL A 42 1.50 -6.13 4.95
C VAL A 42 2.06 -6.15 3.54
N ILE A 43 1.37 -6.79 2.60
CA ILE A 43 1.82 -6.90 1.21
C ILE A 43 0.71 -6.35 0.30
N CYS A 44 1.07 -5.47 -0.62
CA CYS A 44 0.15 -4.97 -1.64
C CYS A 44 0.82 -4.80 -3.00
N SER A 45 -0.02 -4.67 -4.03
CA SER A 45 0.36 -4.48 -5.41
C SER A 45 0.01 -3.06 -5.87
N ALA A 46 0.85 -2.51 -6.75
CA ALA A 46 0.62 -1.27 -7.49
C ALA A 46 0.73 -1.54 -9.00
N ASP A 47 -0.03 -0.81 -9.81
CA ASP A 47 -0.03 -0.97 -11.26
C ASP A 47 1.14 -0.27 -11.95
N ASN A 48 1.74 0.73 -11.30
CA ASN A 48 2.87 1.48 -11.84
C ASN A 48 3.69 2.19 -10.75
N PRO A 49 4.94 2.61 -11.06
CA PRO A 49 5.83 3.32 -10.12
C PRO A 49 5.21 4.55 -9.44
N ARG A 50 4.41 5.32 -10.18
CA ARG A 50 3.73 6.52 -9.64
C ARG A 50 2.75 6.14 -8.55
N GLN A 51 1.98 5.07 -8.75
CA GLN A 51 1.05 4.56 -7.74
C GLN A 51 1.80 3.96 -6.55
N ALA A 52 2.86 3.18 -6.78
CA ALA A 52 3.69 2.63 -5.69
C ALA A 52 4.21 3.74 -4.76
N ARG A 53 4.68 4.85 -5.34
CA ARG A 53 5.08 6.04 -4.57
C ARG A 53 3.92 6.70 -3.84
N ALA A 54 2.74 6.77 -4.44
CA ALA A 54 1.55 7.33 -3.79
C ALA A 54 1.09 6.48 -2.59
N ILE A 55 1.11 5.15 -2.72
CA ILE A 55 0.83 4.19 -1.66
C ILE A 55 1.82 4.38 -0.50
N MET A 56 3.12 4.38 -0.81
CA MET A 56 4.18 4.59 0.19
C MET A 56 3.98 5.91 0.97
N ASN A 57 3.75 7.02 0.27
CA ASN A 57 3.54 8.32 0.91
C ASN A 57 2.28 8.34 1.81
N GLU A 58 1.21 7.66 1.41
CA GLU A 58 -0.02 7.59 2.19
C GLU A 58 0.15 6.75 3.44
N ILE A 59 0.85 5.61 3.34
CA ILE A 59 1.19 4.78 4.51
C ILE A 59 2.05 5.58 5.47
N ASP A 60 3.07 6.28 4.98
CA ASP A 60 3.94 7.14 5.78
C ASP A 60 3.12 8.20 6.54
N HIS A 61 2.26 8.93 5.83
CA HIS A 61 1.38 9.94 6.42
C HIS A 61 0.42 9.35 7.46
N ALA A 62 -0.28 8.26 7.15
CA ALA A 62 -1.25 7.64 8.05
C ALA A 62 -0.58 7.08 9.32
N CYS A 63 0.61 6.48 9.18
CA CYS A 63 1.36 5.97 10.32
C CYS A 63 1.97 7.09 11.16
N HIS A 64 2.41 8.19 10.54
CA HIS A 64 2.83 9.41 11.23
C HIS A 64 1.70 10.01 12.10
N ASP A 65 0.50 10.15 11.53
CA ASP A 65 -0.68 10.65 12.26
C ASP A 65 -1.08 9.73 13.43
N ALA A 66 -0.78 8.44 13.32
CA ALA A 66 -0.95 7.46 14.39
C ALA A 66 0.22 7.45 15.41
N GLY A 67 1.27 8.25 15.21
CA GLY A 67 2.43 8.33 16.09
C GLY A 67 3.44 7.18 15.91
N ALA A 68 3.48 6.56 14.74
CA ALA A 68 4.33 5.41 14.41
C ALA A 68 5.07 5.62 13.07
N ASP A 69 6.07 6.51 13.05
CA ASP A 69 6.88 6.77 11.85
C ASP A 69 7.62 5.51 11.36
N PRO A 70 7.76 5.31 10.04
CA PRO A 70 8.67 4.31 9.49
C PRO A 70 10.11 4.56 9.94
N THR A 71 10.78 3.50 10.38
CA THR A 71 12.20 3.54 10.74
C THR A 71 13.08 3.55 9.49
N THR A 72 12.66 2.80 8.47
CA THR A 72 13.39 2.64 7.22
C THR A 72 12.40 2.58 6.06
N ILE A 73 12.72 3.25 4.96
CA ILE A 73 12.06 3.07 3.67
C ILE A 73 13.15 2.70 2.65
N GLU A 74 13.06 1.50 2.09
CA GLU A 74 13.95 1.01 1.04
C GLU A 74 13.18 0.84 -0.27
N GLY A 75 13.88 0.97 -1.39
CA GLY A 75 13.34 0.75 -2.73
C GLY A 75 14.36 1.10 -3.79
N ASN A 76 14.15 0.62 -5.02
CA ASN A 76 14.96 1.05 -6.15
C ASN A 76 14.42 2.36 -6.74
N ASP A 77 15.27 3.09 -7.48
CA ASP A 77 14.89 4.37 -8.12
C ASP A 77 13.67 4.26 -9.05
N GLU A 78 13.35 3.04 -9.49
CA GLU A 78 12.24 2.71 -10.38
C GLU A 78 10.92 2.41 -9.64
N PHE A 79 10.90 2.36 -8.31
CA PHE A 79 9.75 1.96 -7.47
C PHE A 79 9.12 0.61 -7.90
N ARG A 80 9.94 -0.33 -8.38
CA ARG A 80 9.49 -1.70 -8.70
C ARG A 80 9.15 -2.49 -7.43
N TRP A 81 9.83 -2.14 -6.35
CA TRP A 81 9.59 -2.64 -5.01
C TRP A 81 9.92 -1.56 -4.00
N VAL A 82 9.08 -1.46 -2.97
CA VAL A 82 9.30 -0.63 -1.78
C VAL A 82 9.13 -1.50 -0.54
N LEU A 83 10.01 -1.32 0.43
CA LEU A 83 9.93 -1.88 1.77
C LEU A 83 9.83 -0.74 2.78
N MET A 84 8.86 -0.81 3.69
CA MET A 84 8.73 0.13 4.81
C MET A 84 8.80 -0.65 6.12
N GLU A 85 9.73 -0.28 6.99
CA GLU A 85 9.88 -0.87 8.32
C GLU A 85 9.15 -0.01 9.35
N LEU A 86 8.10 -0.57 9.94
CA LEU A 86 7.31 0.01 11.01
C LEU A 86 7.52 -0.81 12.31
N PRO A 87 7.19 -0.27 13.51
CA PRO A 87 7.27 -1.04 14.75
C PRO A 87 6.45 -2.34 14.70
N GLY A 88 7.14 -3.50 14.58
CA GLY A 88 6.52 -4.83 14.53
C GLY A 88 5.85 -5.20 13.19
N VAL A 89 5.88 -4.30 12.20
CA VAL A 89 5.23 -4.50 10.88
C VAL A 89 6.21 -4.15 9.77
N ILE A 90 6.31 -5.00 8.74
CA ILE A 90 6.99 -4.64 7.49
C ILE A 90 5.95 -4.56 6.38
N VAL A 91 5.96 -3.45 5.63
CA VAL A 91 5.11 -3.26 4.46
C VAL A 91 5.93 -3.50 3.19
N HIS A 92 5.43 -4.37 2.32
CA HIS A 92 5.97 -4.58 0.98
C HIS A 92 4.98 -4.09 -0.08
N ILE A 93 5.45 -3.16 -0.92
CA ILE A 93 4.70 -2.66 -2.07
C ILE A 93 5.44 -3.15 -3.31
N PHE A 94 4.80 -3.98 -4.13
CA PHE A 94 5.35 -4.47 -5.39
C PHE A 94 4.58 -3.89 -6.56
N LEU A 95 5.23 -3.71 -7.71
CA LEU A 95 4.44 -3.65 -8.94
C LEU A 95 3.80 -5.02 -9.21
N ALA A 96 2.58 -5.01 -9.74
CA ALA A 96 1.82 -6.23 -10.00
C ALA A 96 2.61 -7.23 -10.87
N GLU A 97 3.30 -6.74 -11.90
CA GLU A 97 4.16 -7.54 -12.78
C GLU A 97 5.34 -8.20 -12.04
N GLU A 98 5.94 -7.53 -11.06
CA GLU A 98 7.04 -8.08 -10.26
C GLU A 98 6.56 -9.17 -9.30
N ARG A 99 5.42 -8.92 -8.66
CA ARG A 99 4.80 -9.85 -7.73
C ARG A 99 4.47 -11.18 -8.42
N GLU A 100 4.01 -11.10 -9.67
CA GLU A 100 3.75 -12.26 -10.52
C GLU A 100 5.03 -12.93 -11.01
N TYR A 101 5.97 -12.17 -11.60
CA TYR A 101 7.21 -12.69 -12.18
C TYR A 101 8.06 -13.47 -11.17
N TYR A 102 8.22 -12.95 -9.96
CA TYR A 102 8.98 -13.61 -8.90
C TYR A 102 8.16 -14.63 -8.09
N GLY A 103 6.85 -14.76 -8.35
CA GLY A 103 5.97 -15.68 -7.64
C GLY A 103 5.90 -15.44 -6.13
N LEU A 104 5.99 -14.17 -5.71
CA LEU A 104 6.19 -13.79 -4.31
C LEU A 104 5.05 -14.22 -3.39
N ALA A 105 3.84 -14.43 -3.95
CA ALA A 105 2.72 -14.99 -3.23
C ALA A 105 3.03 -16.34 -2.54
N ARG A 106 3.99 -17.12 -3.08
CA ARG A 106 4.32 -18.45 -2.57
C ARG A 106 5.19 -18.44 -1.31
N LEU A 107 5.92 -17.36 -1.06
CA LEU A 107 6.91 -17.30 0.03
C LEU A 107 6.26 -17.42 1.41
N TRP A 108 5.03 -16.93 1.54
CA TRP A 108 4.33 -16.81 2.83
C TRP A 108 2.99 -17.57 2.86
N ASN A 109 2.81 -18.52 1.94
CA ASN A 109 1.54 -19.28 1.85
C ASN A 109 1.28 -20.16 3.08
N ASP A 110 2.33 -20.59 3.77
CA ASP A 110 2.22 -21.40 4.99
C ASP A 110 2.00 -20.55 6.26
N CYS A 111 2.01 -19.23 6.13
CA CYS A 111 1.80 -18.30 7.24
C CYS A 111 0.31 -17.94 7.40
N PRO A 112 -0.20 -17.82 8.64
CA PRO A 112 -1.58 -17.40 8.87
C PRO A 112 -1.88 -16.02 8.27
N ARG A 113 -3.07 -15.86 7.70
CA ARG A 113 -3.58 -14.55 7.28
C ARG A 113 -4.23 -13.84 8.45
N ILE A 114 -3.96 -12.55 8.56
CA ILE A 114 -4.66 -11.67 9.49
C ILE A 114 -5.86 -11.09 8.77
N GLU A 115 -7.03 -11.18 9.39
CA GLU A 115 -8.24 -10.57 8.88
C GLU A 115 -8.12 -9.05 8.98
N LEU A 116 -8.20 -8.41 7.80
CA LEU A 116 -8.21 -6.97 7.65
C LEU A 116 -9.66 -6.45 7.67
N PRO A 117 -9.88 -5.20 8.11
CA PRO A 117 -11.17 -4.54 7.97
C PRO A 117 -11.56 -4.42 6.49
N ASP A 118 -12.83 -4.13 6.24
CA ASP A 118 -13.30 -3.89 4.88
C ASP A 118 -12.56 -2.70 4.25
N LEU A 119 -11.80 -2.97 3.21
CA LEU A 119 -10.96 -2.00 2.51
C LEU A 119 -11.70 -1.34 1.33
N GLU A 120 -12.91 -1.81 1.00
CA GLU A 120 -13.68 -1.30 -0.14
C GLU A 120 -14.05 0.17 0.04
N GLU A 121 -14.39 0.59 1.26
CA GLU A 121 -14.76 1.99 1.54
C GLU A 121 -13.60 2.95 1.21
N ALA A 122 -12.38 2.61 1.64
CA ALA A 122 -11.18 3.40 1.36
C ALA A 122 -10.90 3.49 -0.15
N ALA A 123 -11.05 2.37 -0.87
CA ALA A 123 -10.84 2.33 -2.31
C ALA A 123 -11.92 3.10 -3.09
N GLN A 124 -13.19 2.95 -2.72
CA GLN A 124 -14.32 3.64 -3.37
C GLN A 124 -14.23 5.16 -3.19
N ALA A 125 -13.84 5.62 -1.99
CA ALA A 125 -13.64 7.05 -1.73
C ALA A 125 -12.58 7.65 -2.66
N GLU A 126 -11.47 6.95 -2.90
CA GLU A 126 -10.44 7.41 -3.83
C GLU A 126 -10.88 7.33 -5.29
N GLN A 127 -11.54 6.25 -5.71
CA GLN A 127 -12.08 6.15 -7.07
C GLN A 127 -13.06 7.29 -7.38
N ALA A 128 -13.93 7.63 -6.42
CA ALA A 128 -14.85 8.76 -6.56
C ALA A 128 -14.11 10.10 -6.69
N ARG A 129 -13.02 10.30 -5.93
CA ARG A 129 -12.19 11.52 -6.04
C ARG A 129 -11.50 11.63 -7.39
N VAL A 130 -10.94 10.53 -7.90
CA VAL A 130 -10.26 10.49 -9.21
C VAL A 130 -11.25 10.77 -10.34
N ALA A 131 -12.43 10.16 -10.32
CA ALA A 131 -13.46 10.36 -11.33
C ALA A 131 -13.96 11.82 -11.43
N VAL A 132 -13.90 12.59 -10.33
CA VAL A 132 -14.27 14.01 -10.30
C VAL A 132 -13.14 14.92 -10.82
N GLN A 133 -11.89 14.45 -10.77
CA GLN A 133 -10.71 15.24 -11.19
C GLN A 133 -10.33 15.04 -12.66
N GLU A 134 -10.83 14.01 -13.34
CA GLU A 134 -10.61 13.86 -14.78
C GLU A 134 -11.36 14.96 -15.57
N PRO A 135 -10.67 15.72 -16.45
CA PRO A 135 -11.38 16.59 -17.38
C PRO A 135 -12.27 15.74 -18.31
N PRO A 136 -13.44 16.24 -18.74
CA PRO A 136 -14.30 15.49 -19.64
C PRO A 136 -13.52 15.08 -20.90
N GLN A 137 -13.54 13.78 -21.21
CA GLN A 137 -12.78 13.16 -22.31
C GLN A 137 -13.04 13.83 -23.68
N ASP A 138 -14.14 14.55 -23.82
CA ASP A 138 -14.54 15.24 -25.05
C ASP A 138 -13.93 16.65 -25.22
N ALA A 139 -13.35 17.24 -24.16
CA ALA A 139 -12.77 18.58 -24.23
C ALA A 139 -11.49 18.66 -25.10
N ALA A 140 -10.84 17.53 -25.38
CA ALA A 140 -9.65 17.46 -26.23
C ALA A 140 -9.93 17.66 -27.73
N SER A 141 -11.21 17.63 -28.16
CA SER A 141 -11.59 17.75 -29.57
C SER A 141 -11.89 19.18 -30.04
N LEU A 142 -11.87 20.18 -29.15
CA LEU A 142 -12.28 21.56 -29.47
C LEU A 142 -11.14 22.54 -29.81
N ILE A 143 -9.88 22.09 -29.87
CA ILE A 143 -8.72 22.98 -30.12
C ILE A 143 -8.14 22.87 -31.55
N VAL A 144 -8.66 22.00 -32.43
CA VAL A 144 -8.15 21.88 -33.82
C VAL A 144 -9.05 22.56 -34.87
N GLY A 145 -9.84 23.56 -34.46
CA GLY A 145 -10.83 24.18 -35.35
C GLY A 145 -10.97 25.69 -35.20
N LEU A 146 -9.88 26.45 -35.38
CA LEU A 146 -9.96 27.85 -35.79
C LEU A 146 -8.86 28.12 -36.82
N ASP A 147 -9.29 28.69 -37.93
CA ASP A 147 -8.58 28.94 -39.19
C ASP A 147 -7.23 29.66 -39.08
#